data_AF-A0A0R3PZB3-F1
#
_entry.id   AF-A0A0R3PZB3-F1
#
_cell.length_a   1.000
_cell.length_b   1.000
_cell.length_c   1.000
_cell.angle_alpha   90.00
_cell.angle_beta   90.00
_cell.angle_gamma   90.00
#
_symmetry.space_group_name_H-M   'P 1'
#
loop_
_entity.id
_entity.type
_entity.pdbx_description
1 polymer ?
#
loop_
_entity_poly.entity_id
_entity_poly.type
_entity_poly.pdbx_seq_one_letter_code
_entity_poly.pdbx_strand_id
1 'polypeptide(L)'
;MKDISDVIQLAEKYSIPAIKTLCEQDLISRVSHSNIIEYLEFADLHQANYLYEYCFDYVTENRYEVLDTEPWAAFTARNPQLSTSMLERIIRSDLSLHQ
;
A
#
# COMPACT_ATOMS: atom_id res chain seq x y z
N MET A 1 14.70 37.25 5.21
CA MET A 1 13.47 36.95 5.99
C MET A 1 12.23 36.77 5.10
N LYS A 2 12.20 37.31 3.87
CA LYS A 2 11.84 36.50 2.68
C LYS A 2 12.91 35.39 2.60
N ASP A 3 12.68 34.09 2.72
CA ASP A 3 11.89 33.22 1.84
C ASP A 3 11.42 31.93 2.55
N ILE A 4 11.33 31.89 3.89
CA ILE A 4 10.86 30.67 4.58
C ILE A 4 9.38 30.43 4.26
N SER A 5 8.59 31.51 4.15
CA SER A 5 7.18 31.43 3.77
C SER A 5 7.01 30.91 2.33
N ASP A 6 7.93 31.25 1.43
CA ASP A 6 7.86 30.81 0.03
C ASP A 6 8.28 29.35 -0.12
N VAL A 7 9.25 28.87 0.69
CA VAL A 7 9.63 27.45 0.78
C VAL A 7 8.49 26.60 1.36
N ILE A 8 7.81 27.09 2.41
CA ILE A 8 6.67 26.39 3.01
C ILE A 8 5.49 26.35 2.03
N GLN A 9 5.20 27.46 1.34
CA GLN A 9 4.18 27.47 0.29
C GLN A 9 4.54 26.58 -0.90
N LEU A 10 5.82 26.48 -1.29
CA LEU A 10 6.26 25.54 -2.32
C LEU A 10 6.12 24.08 -1.84
N ALA A 11 6.40 23.77 -0.57
CA ALA A 11 6.20 22.43 -0.02
C ALA A 11 4.71 22.05 0.09
N GLU A 12 3.84 23.01 0.42
CA GLU A 12 2.38 22.81 0.44
C GLU A 12 1.76 22.80 -0.96
N LYS A 13 2.35 23.50 -1.93
CA LYS A 13 1.85 23.65 -3.32
C LYS A 13 2.38 22.59 -4.29
N TYR A 14 3.55 22.02 -4.03
CA TYR A 14 4.18 21.02 -4.87
C TYR A 14 4.18 19.70 -4.11
N SER A 15 3.22 18.86 -4.43
CA SER A 15 3.24 17.43 -4.14
C SER A 15 4.49 16.83 -4.78
N ILE A 16 5.68 16.98 -4.16
CA ILE A 16 6.95 16.54 -4.71
C ILE A 16 6.91 15.01 -4.68
N PRO A 17 6.76 14.34 -5.84
CA PRO A 17 6.61 12.89 -5.87
C PRO A 17 7.84 12.21 -5.23
N ALA A 18 9.01 12.82 -5.34
CA ALA A 18 10.24 12.33 -4.71
C ALA A 18 10.17 12.31 -3.17
N ILE A 19 9.51 13.28 -2.51
CA ILE A 19 9.33 13.24 -1.05
C ILE A 19 8.34 12.14 -0.68
N LYS A 20 7.25 12.02 -1.44
CA LYS A 20 6.27 10.94 -1.25
C LYS A 20 6.93 9.56 -1.41
N THR A 21 7.74 9.36 -2.44
CA THR A 21 8.51 8.14 -2.67
C THR A 21 9.50 7.85 -1.54
N LEU A 22 10.20 8.85 -1.00
CA LEU A 22 11.09 8.65 0.14
C LEU A 22 10.33 8.23 1.40
N CYS A 23 9.16 8.82 1.66
CA CYS A 23 8.28 8.40 2.76
C CYS A 23 7.78 6.97 2.54
N GLU A 24 7.39 6.61 1.31
CA GLU A 24 6.95 5.26 0.98
C GLU A 24 8.08 4.24 1.20
N GLN A 25 9.33 4.57 0.86
CA GLN A 25 10.49 3.71 1.14
C GLN A 25 10.75 3.51 2.63
N ASP A 26 10.65 4.57 3.45
CA ASP A 26 10.75 4.44 4.91
C ASP A 26 9.62 3.57 5.47
N LEU A 27 8.39 3.78 5.00
CA LEU A 27 7.24 2.99 5.42
C LEU A 27 7.37 1.52 5.03
N ILE A 28 7.85 1.22 3.82
CA ILE A 28 8.15 -0.15 3.35
C ILE A 28 9.12 -0.85 4.31
N SER A 29 10.15 -0.15 4.82
CA SER A 29 11.11 -0.73 5.77
C SER A 29 10.50 -1.13 7.12
N ARG A 30 9.29 -0.65 7.43
CA ARG A 30 8.54 -0.92 8.67
C ARG A 30 7.41 -1.94 8.47
N VAL A 31 7.15 -2.34 7.23
CA VAL A 31 6.16 -3.36 6.91
C VAL A 31 6.62 -4.71 7.46
N SER A 32 5.68 -5.44 8.02
CA SER A 32 5.85 -6.74 8.64
C SER A 32 4.58 -7.57 8.47
N HIS A 33 4.66 -8.87 8.72
CA HIS A 33 3.49 -9.75 8.64
C HIS A 33 2.33 -9.28 9.52
N SER A 34 2.60 -8.72 10.70
CA SER A 34 1.55 -8.30 11.64
C SER A 34 0.83 -7.00 11.26
N ASN A 35 1.44 -6.14 10.44
CA ASN A 35 0.89 -4.82 10.11
C ASN A 35 0.63 -4.62 8.61
N ILE A 36 0.89 -5.64 7.78
CA ILE A 36 0.79 -5.57 6.33
C ILE A 36 -0.57 -5.07 5.83
N ILE A 37 -1.66 -5.53 6.46
CA ILE A 37 -3.03 -5.16 6.08
C ILE A 37 -3.31 -3.68 6.39
N GLU A 38 -2.86 -3.19 7.54
CA GLU A 38 -3.00 -1.80 7.93
C GLU A 38 -2.23 -0.87 7.00
N TYR A 39 -0.99 -1.26 6.66
CA TYR A 39 -0.16 -0.50 5.72
C TYR A 39 -0.72 -0.52 4.29
N LEU A 40 -1.36 -1.61 3.88
CA LEU A 40 -2.02 -1.71 2.58
C LEU A 40 -3.23 -0.78 2.48
N GLU A 41 -4.10 -0.77 3.49
CA GLU A 41 -5.25 0.16 3.54
C GLU A 41 -4.79 1.62 3.61
N PHE A 42 -3.76 1.89 4.41
CA PHE A 42 -3.14 3.21 4.45
C PHE A 42 -2.62 3.63 3.08
N ALA A 43 -1.95 2.72 2.37
CA ALA A 43 -1.39 3.00 1.07
C ALA A 43 -2.46 3.32 0.03
N ASP A 44 -3.56 2.57 0.00
CA ASP A 44 -4.70 2.83 -0.88
C ASP A 44 -5.34 4.19 -0.58
N LEU A 45 -5.64 4.47 0.70
CA LEU A 45 -6.26 5.72 1.14
C LEU A 45 -5.42 6.96 0.76
N HIS A 46 -4.10 6.85 0.88
CA HIS A 46 -3.17 7.96 0.60
C HIS A 46 -2.58 7.93 -0.81
N GLN A 47 -3.06 7.04 -1.69
CA GLN A 47 -2.58 6.85 -3.06
C GLN A 47 -1.05 6.65 -3.11
N ALA A 48 -0.50 5.96 -2.12
CA ALA A 48 0.92 5.67 -1.95
C ALA A 48 1.26 4.39 -2.73
N ASN A 49 1.47 4.56 -4.04
CA ASN A 49 1.50 3.46 -4.99
C ASN A 49 2.69 2.49 -4.78
N TYR A 50 3.88 2.98 -4.42
CA TYR A 50 5.03 2.10 -4.15
C TYR A 50 4.81 1.26 -2.89
N LEU A 51 4.27 1.87 -1.83
CA LEU A 51 3.92 1.14 -0.62
C LEU A 51 2.80 0.12 -0.90
N TYR A 52 1.78 0.51 -1.66
CA TYR A 52 0.67 -0.38 -2.01
C TYR A 52 1.16 -1.60 -2.80
N GLU A 53 1.97 -1.39 -3.84
CA GLU A 53 2.50 -2.49 -4.66
C GLU A 53 3.41 -3.40 -3.83
N TYR A 54 4.29 -2.85 -2.98
CA TYR A 54 5.10 -3.66 -2.07
C TYR A 54 4.24 -4.51 -1.14
N CYS A 55 3.22 -3.90 -0.52
CA CYS A 55 2.32 -4.63 0.38
C CYS A 55 1.54 -5.71 -0.37
N PHE A 56 1.05 -5.41 -1.57
CA PHE A 56 0.34 -6.34 -2.41
C PHE A 56 1.21 -7.55 -2.79
N ASP A 57 2.46 -7.31 -3.19
CA ASP A 57 3.40 -8.37 -3.56
C ASP A 57 3.65 -9.29 -2.36
N TYR A 58 3.91 -8.70 -1.18
CA TYR A 58 4.05 -9.46 0.06
C TYR A 58 2.82 -10.32 0.37
N VAL A 59 1.62 -9.77 0.22
CA VAL A 59 0.35 -10.52 0.42
C VAL A 59 0.22 -11.63 -0.61
N THR A 60 0.60 -11.41 -1.86
CA THR A 60 0.51 -12.40 -2.93
C THR A 60 1.48 -13.56 -2.72
N GLU A 61 2.70 -13.26 -2.30
CA GLU A 61 3.73 -14.24 -1.96
C GLU A 61 3.32 -15.11 -0.75
N ASN A 62 2.68 -14.50 0.26
CA ASN A 62 2.28 -15.16 1.50
C ASN A 62 0.77 -15.45 1.58
N ARG A 63 0.09 -15.52 0.43
CA ARG A 63 -1.39 -15.51 0.36
C ARG A 63 -2.08 -16.61 1.16
N TYR A 64 -1.48 -17.80 1.23
CA TYR A 64 -2.08 -18.91 2.00
C TYR A 64 -2.09 -18.64 3.50
N GLU A 65 -1.11 -17.87 4.00
CA GLU A 65 -1.03 -17.51 5.42
C GLU A 65 -1.85 -16.25 5.70
N VAL A 66 -1.79 -15.25 4.80
CA VAL A 66 -2.44 -13.95 5.01
C VAL A 66 -3.96 -14.05 4.87
N LEU A 67 -4.47 -14.74 3.84
CA LEU A 67 -5.90 -14.77 3.53
C LEU A 67 -6.76 -15.52 4.57
N ASP A 68 -6.14 -16.38 5.39
CA ASP A 68 -6.80 -17.13 6.47
C ASP A 68 -6.75 -16.40 7.82
N THR A 69 -6.24 -15.16 7.86
CA THR A 69 -6.07 -14.41 9.11
C THR A 69 -7.27 -13.52 9.45
N GLU A 70 -7.49 -13.28 10.75
CA GLU A 70 -8.51 -12.34 11.24
C GLU A 70 -8.32 -10.90 10.71
N PRO A 71 -7.09 -10.33 10.65
CA PRO A 71 -6.85 -9.05 10.00
C PRO A 71 -7.34 -8.97 8.55
N TRP A 72 -7.12 -10.03 7.77
CA TRP A 72 -7.62 -10.07 6.39
C TRP A 72 -9.16 -10.10 6.35
N ALA A 73 -9.78 -10.95 7.17
CA ALA A 73 -11.24 -11.01 7.27
C ALA A 73 -11.85 -9.64 7.66
N ALA A 74 -11.27 -8.98 8.66
CA ALA A 74 -11.68 -7.64 9.09
C ALA A 74 -11.52 -6.60 7.97
N PHE A 75 -10.40 -6.66 7.22
CA PHE A 75 -10.18 -5.81 6.05
C PHE A 75 -11.25 -6.02 4.98
N THR A 76 -11.57 -7.26 4.62
CA THR A 76 -12.59 -7.53 3.60
C THR A 76 -13.98 -7.02 3.99
N ALA A 77 -14.30 -7.03 5.29
CA ALA A 77 -15.55 -6.48 5.81
C ALA A 77 -15.57 -4.94 5.77
N ARG A 78 -14.42 -4.29 6.05
CA ARG A 78 -14.29 -2.83 6.01
C ARG A 78 -14.29 -2.26 4.59
N ASN A 79 -13.53 -2.88 3.70
CA ASN A 79 -13.29 -2.40 2.33
C ASN A 79 -13.49 -3.50 1.27
N PRO A 80 -14.74 -3.96 1.04
CA PRO A 80 -15.03 -5.05 0.11
C PRO A 80 -14.58 -4.78 -1.34
N GLN A 81 -14.60 -3.51 -1.77
CA GLN A 81 -14.22 -3.13 -3.13
C GLN A 81 -12.72 -3.28 -3.38
N LEU A 82 -11.90 -2.85 -2.41
CA LEU A 82 -10.45 -3.00 -2.49
C LEU A 82 -10.06 -4.47 -2.38
N SER A 83 -10.63 -5.20 -1.41
CA SER A 83 -10.33 -6.62 -1.24
C SER A 83 -10.73 -7.46 -2.45
N THR A 84 -11.87 -7.18 -3.08
CA THR A 84 -12.29 -7.86 -4.31
C THR A 84 -11.32 -7.58 -5.45
N SER A 85 -10.96 -6.31 -5.66
CA SER A 85 -10.00 -5.92 -6.71
C SER A 85 -8.64 -6.58 -6.51
N MET A 86 -8.17 -6.68 -5.26
CA MET A 86 -6.95 -7.40 -4.92
C MET A 86 -7.05 -8.89 -5.21
N LEU A 87 -8.10 -9.55 -4.74
CA LEU A 87 -8.31 -10.99 -4.96
C LEU A 87 -8.38 -11.32 -6.45
N GLU A 88 -9.07 -10.51 -7.25
CA GLU A 88 -9.07 -10.64 -8.71
C GLU A 88 -7.65 -10.57 -9.29
N ARG A 89 -6.83 -9.63 -8.81
CA ARG A 89 -5.45 -9.46 -9.27
C ARG A 89 -4.57 -10.66 -8.88
N ILE A 90 -4.71 -11.17 -7.65
CA ILE A 90 -4.00 -12.36 -7.15
C ILE A 90 -4.39 -13.61 -7.97
N ILE A 91 -5.68 -13.81 -8.25
CA ILE A 91 -6.16 -14.96 -9.03
C ILE A 91 -5.62 -14.89 -10.46
N ARG A 92 -5.62 -13.70 -11.09
CA ARG A 92 -5.08 -13.50 -12.43
C ARG A 92 -3.57 -13.78 -12.49
N SER A 93 -2.79 -13.39 -11.48
CA SER A 93 -1.36 -13.71 -11.43
C SER A 93 -1.11 -15.22 -11.32
N ASP A 94 -1.90 -15.95 -10.53
CA ASP A 94 -1.78 -17.40 -10.39
C ASP A 94 -2.09 -18.14 -11.70
N LEU A 95 -3.09 -17.66 -12.47
CA LEU A 95 -3.43 -18.22 -13.78
C LEU A 95 -2.33 -18.02 -14.83
N SER A 96 -1.57 -16.92 -14.73
CA SER A 96 -0.47 -16.61 -15.67
C SER A 96 0.79 -17.45 -15.44
N LEU A 97 0.96 -18.02 -14.24
CA LEU A 97 2.09 -18.89 -13.90
C LEU A 97 1.92 -20.35 -14.41
N HIS A 98 0.70 -20.71 -14.84
CA HIS A 98 0.35 -22.06 -15.30
C HIS A 98 0.13 -22.15 -16.83
N GLN A 99 0.51 -21.12 -17.59
CA GLN A 99 0.56 -21.12 -19.07
C GLN A 99 2.01 -21.06 -19.53
#